data_AF-A0A522BIF9-F1
#
_entry.id   AF-A0A522BIF9-F1
#
_cell.length_a   1.000
_cell.length_b   1.000
_cell.length_c   1.000
_cell.angle_alpha   90.00
_cell.angle_beta   90.00
_cell.angle_gamma   90.00
#
_symmetry.space_group_name_H-M   'P 1'
#
loop_
_entity.id
_entity.type
_entity.pdbx_description
1 polymer ?
#
loop_
_entity_poly.entity_id
_entity_poly.type
_entity_poly.pdbx_seq_one_letter_code
_entity_poly.pdbx_strand_id
1 'polypeptide(L)'
;MKVKQALDLVAEAADTVPSGRGARARENLLREATRIFALKGYAKASTREICQAAGLNVASIHYYFEDKPGLYRAVLLQPLVNVGAQLTQLDDPALPLEQALHQLMGAIIGPLAGDDEESAWQTRLHLREMLEPSVGYNDLVAQYVS
;
A
#
# COMPACT_ATOMS: atom_id res chain seq x y z
N MET A 1 18.76 7.97 11.98
CA MET A 1 17.85 9.10 11.68
C MET A 1 16.83 8.81 10.57
N LYS A 2 17.14 8.00 9.54
CA LYS A 2 16.18 7.70 8.44
C LYS A 2 15.08 6.65 8.74
N VAL A 3 15.33 5.70 9.66
CA VAL A 3 14.33 4.67 10.03
C VAL A 3 13.14 5.27 10.75
N LYS A 4 13.37 6.22 11.68
CA LYS A 4 12.30 6.88 12.45
C LYS A 4 11.28 7.60 11.55
N GLN A 5 11.74 8.26 10.48
CA GLN A 5 10.87 8.90 9.48
C GLN A 5 10.02 7.90 8.67
N ALA A 6 10.58 6.73 8.32
CA ALA A 6 9.83 5.67 7.65
C ALA A 6 8.80 5.02 8.59
N LEU A 7 9.08 4.96 9.89
CA LEU A 7 8.15 4.48 10.92
C LEU A 7 7.04 5.49 11.22
N ASP A 8 7.36 6.79 11.23
CA ASP A 8 6.38 7.88 11.38
C ASP A 8 5.39 7.91 10.19
N LEU A 9 5.85 7.52 8.98
CA LEU A 9 5.01 7.32 7.78
C LEU A 9 3.88 6.31 7.98
N VAL A 10 4.20 5.21 8.67
CA VAL A 10 3.31 4.08 8.93
C VAL A 10 2.28 4.47 10.00
N ALA A 11 2.69 5.32 10.95
CA ALA A 11 1.83 5.83 12.01
C ALA A 11 0.80 6.86 11.50
N GLU A 12 1.20 7.82 10.65
CA GLU A 12 0.26 8.81 10.08
C GLU A 12 -0.78 8.18 9.15
N ALA A 13 -0.42 7.14 8.39
CA ALA A 13 -1.35 6.40 7.54
C ALA A 13 -2.41 5.60 8.33
N ALA A 14 -2.13 5.29 9.60
CA ALA A 14 -3.02 4.54 10.48
C ALA A 14 -4.03 5.43 11.25
N ASP A 15 -3.72 6.73 11.44
CA ASP A 15 -4.48 7.62 12.33
C ASP A 15 -5.75 8.21 11.68
N THR A 16 -5.89 8.15 10.35
CA THR A 16 -7.08 8.64 9.62
C THR A 16 -8.12 7.55 9.31
N VAL A 17 -8.03 6.39 9.96
CA VAL A 17 -8.85 5.23 9.62
C VAL A 17 -10.24 5.33 10.28
N PRO A 18 -11.35 5.36 9.50
CA PRO A 18 -12.70 5.37 10.06
C PRO A 18 -12.97 4.10 10.87
N SER A 19 -13.70 4.18 11.98
CA SER A 19 -14.04 2.99 12.79
C SER A 19 -15.35 2.32 12.35
N GLY A 20 -15.49 1.02 12.59
CA GLY A 20 -16.73 0.27 12.36
C GLY A 20 -17.06 0.02 10.87
N ARG A 21 -18.28 0.37 10.45
CA ARG A 21 -18.79 0.08 9.09
C ARG A 21 -18.05 0.87 8.00
N GLY A 22 -17.54 2.05 8.33
CA GLY A 22 -16.72 2.87 7.44
C GLY A 22 -15.33 2.27 7.18
N ALA A 23 -14.72 1.63 8.18
CA ALA A 23 -13.45 0.92 8.04
C ALA A 23 -13.54 -0.15 6.94
N ARG A 24 -14.57 -1.00 7.05
CA ARG A 24 -14.82 -2.10 6.11
C ARG A 24 -15.11 -1.60 4.69
N ALA A 25 -15.81 -0.48 4.56
CA ALA A 25 -16.08 0.12 3.25
C ALA A 25 -14.79 0.65 2.60
N ARG A 26 -13.94 1.34 3.38
CA ARG A 26 -12.63 1.83 2.93
C ARG A 26 -11.71 0.68 2.53
N GLU A 27 -11.63 -0.37 3.34
CA GLU A 27 -10.84 -1.58 3.06
C GLU A 27 -11.32 -2.28 1.79
N ASN A 28 -12.63 -2.47 1.62
CA ASN A 28 -13.19 -3.09 0.43
C ASN A 28 -12.90 -2.26 -0.83
N LEU A 29 -13.00 -0.93 -0.72
CA LEU A 29 -12.65 -0.02 -1.81
C LEU A 29 -11.17 -0.11 -2.18
N LEU A 30 -10.29 -0.18 -1.18
CA LEU A 30 -8.85 -0.33 -1.37
C LEU A 30 -8.52 -1.66 -2.05
N ARG A 31 -9.10 -2.78 -1.59
CA ARG A 31 -8.88 -4.11 -2.16
C ARG A 31 -9.27 -4.17 -3.64
N GLU A 32 -10.45 -3.68 -4.00
CA GLU A 32 -10.89 -3.68 -5.40
C GLU A 32 -10.07 -2.71 -6.27
N ALA A 33 -9.62 -1.59 -5.70
CA ALA A 33 -8.70 -0.69 -6.38
C ALA A 33 -7.37 -1.40 -6.68
N THR A 34 -6.77 -2.08 -5.70
CA THR A 34 -5.55 -2.89 -5.86
C THR A 34 -5.70 -3.88 -7.00
N ARG A 35 -6.79 -4.65 -7.01
CA ARG A 35 -7.10 -5.61 -8.08
C ARG A 35 -7.16 -4.94 -9.45
N ILE A 36 -7.95 -3.89 -9.59
CA ILE A 36 -8.19 -3.24 -10.90
C ILE A 36 -6.93 -2.52 -11.40
N PHE A 37 -6.20 -1.84 -10.53
CA PHE A 37 -4.91 -1.23 -10.89
C PHE A 37 -3.88 -2.29 -11.28
N ALA A 38 -3.79 -3.40 -10.55
CA ALA A 38 -2.90 -4.50 -10.91
C ALA A 38 -3.22 -5.07 -12.30
N LEU A 39 -4.50 -5.21 -12.65
CA LEU A 39 -4.92 -5.77 -13.94
C LEU A 39 -4.81 -4.79 -15.12
N LYS A 40 -5.17 -3.51 -14.92
CA LYS A 40 -5.32 -2.54 -16.01
C LYS A 40 -4.24 -1.45 -16.06
N GLY A 41 -3.51 -1.27 -14.97
CA GLY A 41 -2.65 -0.12 -14.74
C GLY A 41 -3.42 1.14 -14.37
N TYR A 42 -2.69 2.16 -13.90
CA TYR A 42 -3.28 3.41 -13.41
C TYR A 42 -4.14 4.12 -14.46
N ALA A 43 -3.62 4.31 -15.69
CA ALA A 43 -4.29 5.11 -16.72
C ALA A 43 -5.64 4.54 -17.16
N LYS A 44 -5.75 3.21 -17.31
CA LYS A 44 -6.94 2.54 -17.86
C LYS A 44 -8.01 2.22 -16.79
N ALA A 45 -7.64 2.20 -15.51
CA ALA A 45 -8.59 1.99 -14.42
C ALA A 45 -9.52 3.21 -14.25
N SER A 46 -10.82 2.98 -14.01
CA SER A 46 -11.77 4.07 -13.75
C SER A 46 -12.29 4.05 -12.32
N THR A 47 -12.53 5.22 -11.73
CA THR A 47 -13.12 5.37 -10.40
C THR A 47 -14.51 4.71 -10.31
N ARG A 48 -15.30 4.82 -11.37
CA ARG A 48 -16.62 4.19 -11.47
C ARG A 48 -16.54 2.68 -11.41
N GLU A 49 -15.62 2.07 -12.16
CA GLU A 49 -15.42 0.61 -12.14
C GLU A 49 -15.00 0.12 -10.76
N ILE A 50 -14.07 0.83 -10.12
CA ILE A 50 -13.58 0.48 -8.78
C ILE A 50 -14.72 0.56 -7.76
N CYS A 51 -15.48 1.66 -7.74
CA CYS A 51 -16.63 1.80 -6.86
C CYS A 51 -17.69 0.74 -7.10
N GLN A 52 -17.98 0.41 -8.37
CA GLN A 52 -18.94 -0.63 -8.71
C GLN A 52 -18.50 -2.00 -8.20
N ALA A 53 -17.22 -2.36 -8.37
CA ALA A 53 -16.66 -3.60 -7.83
C ALA A 53 -16.72 -3.64 -6.29
N ALA A 54 -16.52 -2.50 -5.64
CA ALA A 54 -16.58 -2.38 -4.18
C ALA A 54 -18.01 -2.29 -3.62
N GLY A 55 -19.05 -2.21 -4.47
CA GLY A 55 -20.44 -2.00 -4.04
C GLY A 55 -20.70 -0.60 -3.45
N LEU A 56 -19.91 0.40 -3.85
CA LEU A 56 -19.94 1.77 -3.35
C LEU A 56 -20.27 2.79 -4.45
N ASN A 57 -20.58 4.02 -4.05
CA ASN A 57 -20.76 5.13 -4.97
C ASN A 57 -19.42 5.83 -5.28
N VAL A 58 -19.36 6.59 -6.36
CA VAL A 58 -18.14 7.32 -6.78
C VAL A 58 -17.69 8.36 -5.74
N ALA A 59 -18.64 8.95 -5.00
CA ALA A 59 -18.34 9.89 -3.93
C ALA A 59 -17.55 9.26 -2.77
N SER A 60 -17.57 7.93 -2.62
CA SER A 60 -16.79 7.22 -1.61
C SER A 60 -15.28 7.36 -1.82
N ILE A 61 -14.82 7.46 -3.08
CA ILE A 61 -13.40 7.73 -3.36
C ILE A 61 -13.01 9.11 -2.85
N HIS A 62 -13.81 10.14 -3.18
CA HIS A 62 -13.56 11.49 -2.68
C HIS A 62 -13.60 11.56 -1.15
N TYR A 63 -14.53 10.83 -0.53
CA TYR A 63 -14.66 10.81 0.92
C TYR A 63 -13.47 10.15 1.64
N TYR A 64 -12.98 9.00 1.15
CA TYR A 64 -11.92 8.24 1.84
C TYR A 64 -10.50 8.57 1.38
N PHE A 65 -10.35 9.04 0.15
CA PHE A 65 -9.05 9.12 -0.53
C PHE A 65 -8.85 10.42 -1.33
N GLU A 66 -9.78 11.38 -1.20
CA GLU A 66 -9.79 12.67 -1.90
C GLU A 66 -10.01 12.57 -3.41
N ASP A 67 -9.27 11.73 -4.12
CA ASP A 67 -9.35 11.53 -5.57
C ASP A 67 -8.76 10.17 -6.02
N LYS A 68 -8.71 9.94 -7.33
CA LYS A 68 -8.11 8.72 -7.91
C LYS A 68 -6.60 8.63 -7.63
N PRO A 69 -5.78 9.69 -7.82
CA PRO A 69 -4.39 9.69 -7.37
C PRO A 69 -4.21 9.29 -5.90
N GLY A 70 -5.04 9.80 -4.98
CA GLY A 70 -4.97 9.51 -3.55
C GLY A 70 -5.33 8.07 -3.24
N LEU A 71 -6.35 7.52 -3.90
CA LEU A 71 -6.65 6.09 -3.82
C LEU A 71 -5.48 5.25 -4.34
N TYR A 72 -4.87 5.67 -5.45
CA TYR A 72 -3.75 4.96 -6.04
C TYR A 72 -2.50 5.00 -5.15
N ARG A 73 -2.18 6.15 -4.55
CA ARG A 73 -1.12 6.26 -3.53
C ARG A 73 -1.38 5.33 -2.35
N ALA A 74 -2.61 5.28 -1.85
CA ALA A 74 -2.97 4.38 -0.75
C ALA A 74 -2.74 2.90 -1.11
N VAL A 75 -3.07 2.50 -2.35
CA VAL A 75 -2.78 1.14 -2.85
C VAL A 75 -1.27 0.87 -2.91
N LEU A 76 -0.48 1.83 -3.40
CA LEU A 76 0.98 1.68 -3.49
C LEU A 76 1.67 1.67 -2.11
N LEU A 77 1.13 2.36 -1.12
CA LEU A 77 1.68 2.41 0.23
C LEU A 77 1.31 1.18 1.08
N GLN A 78 0.26 0.43 0.73
CA GLN A 78 -0.22 -0.69 1.54
C GLN A 78 0.86 -1.76 1.85
N PRO A 79 1.71 -2.19 0.89
CA PRO A 79 2.81 -3.09 1.20
C PRO A 79 3.85 -2.45 2.13
N LEU A 80 4.15 -1.17 1.95
CA LEU A 80 5.13 -0.44 2.74
C LEU A 80 4.69 -0.29 4.20
N VAL A 81 3.39 -0.11 4.45
CA VAL A 81 2.80 -0.12 5.81
C VAL A 81 3.03 -1.47 6.49
N ASN A 82 2.78 -2.57 5.78
CA ASN A 82 3.00 -3.92 6.31
C ASN A 82 4.48 -4.21 6.58
N VAL A 83 5.35 -3.78 5.66
CA VAL A 83 6.81 -3.90 5.82
C VAL A 83 7.27 -3.06 7.02
N GLY A 84 6.90 -1.79 7.09
CA GLY A 84 7.31 -0.90 8.17
C GLY A 84 6.87 -1.40 9.56
N ALA A 85 5.66 -1.97 9.67
CA ALA A 85 5.21 -2.63 10.89
C ALA A 85 6.13 -3.79 11.29
N GLN A 86 6.60 -4.61 10.34
CA GLN A 86 7.59 -5.67 10.63
C GLN A 86 8.97 -5.11 10.96
N LEU A 87 9.38 -4.01 10.31
CA LEU A 87 10.68 -3.38 10.54
C LEU A 87 10.79 -2.68 11.90
N THR A 88 9.67 -2.24 12.52
CA THR A 88 9.71 -1.71 13.91
C THR A 88 10.33 -2.69 14.90
N GLN A 89 10.27 -3.99 14.63
CA GLN A 89 10.83 -5.04 15.49
C GLN A 89 12.36 -5.16 15.35
N LEU A 90 12.96 -4.51 14.34
CA LEU A 90 14.41 -4.56 14.09
C LEU A 90 15.22 -3.58 14.93
N ASP A 91 14.58 -2.58 15.54
CA ASP A 91 15.26 -1.58 16.37
C ASP A 91 15.58 -2.11 17.79
N ASP A 92 15.32 -3.39 18.07
CA ASP A 92 15.68 -4.03 19.33
C ASP A 92 17.21 -4.28 19.40
N PRO A 93 17.95 -3.59 20.29
CA PRO A 93 19.40 -3.78 20.42
C PRO A 93 19.80 -5.18 20.93
N ALA A 94 18.87 -5.97 21.46
CA ALA A 94 19.10 -7.36 21.85
C ALA A 94 18.90 -8.37 20.71
N LEU A 95 18.39 -7.93 19.54
CA LEU A 95 18.09 -8.82 18.42
C LEU A 95 19.40 -9.27 17.73
N PRO A 96 19.67 -10.58 17.60
CA PRO A 96 20.81 -11.07 16.84
C PRO A 96 20.76 -10.65 15.37
N LEU A 97 21.91 -10.30 14.78
CA LEU A 97 22.00 -9.85 13.38
C LEU A 97 21.39 -10.84 12.39
N GLU A 98 21.64 -12.14 12.56
CA GLU A 98 21.07 -13.18 11.71
C GLU A 98 19.54 -13.16 11.73
N GLN A 99 18.96 -12.98 12.92
CA GLN A 99 17.51 -12.91 13.09
C GLN A 99 16.94 -11.61 12.49
N ALA A 100 17.65 -10.49 12.67
CA ALA A 100 17.30 -9.21 12.06
C ALA A 100 17.33 -9.30 10.51
N LEU A 101 18.34 -9.96 9.94
CA LEU A 101 18.43 -10.19 8.50
C LEU A 101 17.32 -11.11 7.98
N HIS A 102 17.00 -12.19 8.69
CA HIS A 102 15.86 -13.05 8.33
C HIS A 102 14.53 -12.30 8.35
N GLN A 103 14.30 -11.47 9.37
CA GLN A 103 13.08 -10.66 9.46
C GLN A 103 13.02 -9.59 8.35
N LEU A 104 14.14 -8.91 8.08
CA LEU A 104 14.24 -7.94 6.98
C LEU A 104 13.96 -8.61 5.62
N MET A 105 14.60 -9.75 5.36
CA MET A 105 14.41 -10.51 4.12
C MET A 105 12.98 -11.02 4.00
N GLY A 106 12.38 -11.49 5.10
CA GLY A 106 10.98 -11.89 5.16
C GLY A 106 10.02 -10.73 4.88
N ALA A 107 10.30 -9.53 5.39
CA ALA A 107 9.49 -8.35 5.11
C ALA A 107 9.57 -7.92 3.64
N ILE A 108 10.77 -7.97 3.03
CA ILE A 108 10.97 -7.57 1.63
C ILE A 108 10.39 -8.61 0.66
N ILE A 109 10.61 -9.90 0.92
CA ILE A 109 10.28 -10.99 0.00
C ILE A 109 8.88 -11.54 0.28
N GLY A 110 8.37 -11.45 1.50
CA GLY A 110 7.06 -11.96 1.91
C GLY A 110 5.93 -11.53 0.97
N PRO A 111 5.81 -10.24 0.58
CA PRO A 111 4.82 -9.80 -0.40
C PRO A 111 4.93 -10.51 -1.77
N LEU A 112 6.16 -10.85 -2.20
CA LEU A 112 6.43 -11.56 -3.45
C LEU A 112 6.08 -13.05 -3.38
N ALA A 113 6.07 -13.62 -2.17
CA ALA A 113 5.88 -15.04 -1.91
C ALA A 113 4.46 -15.38 -1.41
N GLY A 114 3.54 -14.41 -1.40
CA GLY A 114 2.16 -14.64 -0.96
C GLY A 114 1.40 -15.59 -1.88
N ASP A 115 0.68 -16.54 -1.29
CA ASP A 115 -0.10 -17.57 -2.00
C ASP A 115 -1.54 -17.14 -2.32
N ASP A 116 -1.94 -15.94 -1.90
CA ASP A 116 -3.29 -15.40 -2.10
C ASP A 116 -3.35 -14.40 -3.28
N GLU A 117 -4.57 -14.20 -3.81
CA GLU A 117 -4.78 -13.33 -4.98
C GLU A 117 -4.44 -11.86 -4.71
N GLU A 118 -4.66 -11.37 -3.49
CA GLU A 118 -4.41 -9.97 -3.13
C GLU A 118 -2.90 -9.69 -3.12
N SER A 119 -2.11 -10.57 -2.51
CA SER A 119 -0.66 -10.54 -2.57
C SER A 119 -0.14 -10.58 -4.01
N ALA A 120 -0.74 -11.42 -4.87
CA ALA A 120 -0.37 -11.48 -6.28
C ALA A 120 -0.70 -10.18 -7.04
N TRP A 121 -1.80 -9.48 -6.71
CA TRP A 121 -2.12 -8.18 -7.30
C TRP A 121 -1.16 -7.10 -6.84
N GLN A 122 -0.84 -7.04 -5.55
CA GLN A 122 0.11 -6.08 -5.00
C GLN A 122 1.50 -6.25 -5.62
N THR A 123 1.99 -7.49 -5.67
CA THR A 123 3.27 -7.83 -6.31
C THR A 123 3.28 -7.46 -7.79
N ARG A 124 2.22 -7.81 -8.53
CA ARG A 124 2.10 -7.44 -9.95
C ARG A 124 2.14 -5.93 -10.15
N LEU A 125 1.44 -5.17 -9.30
CA LEU A 125 1.40 -3.72 -9.39
C LEU A 125 2.77 -3.10 -9.09
N HIS A 126 3.43 -3.53 -8.02
CA HIS A 126 4.76 -3.04 -7.66
C HIS A 126 5.80 -3.33 -8.75
N LEU A 127 5.83 -4.55 -9.27
CA LEU A 127 6.75 -4.92 -10.36
C LEU A 127 6.50 -4.07 -11.61
N ARG A 128 5.24 -3.73 -11.92
CA ARG A 128 4.93 -2.80 -13.02
C ARG A 128 5.55 -1.43 -12.76
N GLU A 129 5.32 -0.84 -11.60
CA GLU A 129 5.82 0.51 -11.29
C GLU A 129 7.36 0.57 -11.23
N MET A 130 8.02 -0.52 -10.84
CA MET A 130 9.48 -0.60 -10.90
C MET A 130 10.03 -0.61 -12.32
N LEU A 131 9.31 -1.20 -13.28
CA LEU A 131 9.74 -1.31 -14.67
C LEU A 131 9.28 -0.11 -15.51
N GLU A 132 8.08 0.39 -15.25
CA GLU A 132 7.42 1.49 -15.95
C GLU A 132 6.78 2.44 -14.93
N PRO A 133 7.57 3.34 -14.31
CA PRO A 133 7.10 4.22 -13.26
C PRO A 133 5.98 5.14 -13.75
N SER A 134 4.81 5.06 -13.11
CA SER A 134 3.76 6.05 -13.31
C SER A 134 4.11 7.38 -12.63
N VAL A 135 3.42 8.44 -13.04
CA VAL A 135 3.52 9.75 -12.37
C VAL A 135 3.22 9.63 -10.87
N GLY A 136 2.21 8.86 -10.50
CA GLY A 136 1.85 8.66 -9.09
C GLY A 136 2.92 7.94 -8.26
N TYR A 137 3.66 7.00 -8.87
CA TYR A 137 4.79 6.35 -8.21
C TYR A 137 6.00 7.29 -8.07
N ASN A 138 6.30 8.08 -9.12
CA ASN A 138 7.39 9.07 -9.06
C ASN A 138 7.13 10.14 -8.01
N ASP A 139 5.90 10.64 -7.90
CA ASP A 139 5.51 11.61 -6.87
C ASP A 139 5.74 11.05 -5.47
N LEU A 140 5.37 9.77 -5.27
CA LEU A 140 5.55 9.07 -3.99
C LEU A 140 7.05 8.87 -3.67
N VAL A 141 7.86 8.43 -4.64
CA VAL A 141 9.31 8.31 -4.46
C VAL A 141 9.95 9.66 -4.12
N ALA A 142 9.57 10.73 -4.84
CA ALA A 142 10.08 12.07 -4.61
C ALA A 142 9.67 12.63 -3.23
N GLN A 143 8.49 12.24 -2.73
CA GLN A 143 8.00 12.69 -1.44
C GLN A 143 8.69 11.99 -0.25
N TYR A 144 9.16 10.74 -0.43
CA TYR A 144 9.57 9.89 0.69
C TYR A 144 11.01 9.34 0.64
N VAL A 145 11.70 9.38 -0.50
CA VAL A 145 13.05 8.80 -0.66
C VAL A 145 14.14 9.86 -0.86
N SER A 146 13.78 11.07 -1.32
CA SER A 146 14.67 12.22 -1.52
C SER A 146 14.63 13.22 -0.38
#